data_AF-A0A183LHY6-F1
#
_entry.id   AF-A0A183LHY6-F1
#
_cell.length_a   1.000
_cell.length_b   1.000
_cell.length_c   1.000
_cell.angle_alpha   90.00
_cell.angle_beta   90.00
_cell.angle_gamma   90.00
#
_symmetry.space_group_name_H-M   'P 1'
#
loop_
_entity.id
_entity.type
_entity.pdbx_description
1 polymer ?
#
loop_
_entity_poly.entity_id
_entity_poly.type
_entity_poly.pdbx_seq_one_letter_code
_entity_poly.pdbx_strand_id
1 'polypeptide(L)'
;MKDCQLILHDVPENTELGIDLKFWKVGKHFKGIKDIPLGVHFVYYSAVNSDCMSGQRVGFVANFTQPGFIVKKWQKDKEDFIDINLTDYEVERIISNFDEISMYLGRYPAESHRDWISLSNFITTCTLTRLVPYCGRLYSCPHFLSEPSNTQERLALKNSYTTSCSNKNSEDLLPNLSIIPGTEVRFTSIPTKPLYPPLSSPSEITAHCMDQTYTLCTTMDVIFSSINSEKSSGL
;
A
#
# COMPACT_ATOMS: atom_id res chain seq x y z
N MET A 1 -10.61 2.39 -27.89
CA MET A 1 -11.05 2.17 -26.50
C MET A 1 -10.87 3.46 -25.74
N LYS A 2 -11.87 3.91 -24.98
CA LYS A 2 -11.87 5.23 -24.32
C LYS A 2 -11.56 5.19 -22.83
N ASP A 3 -11.79 4.03 -22.21
CA ASP A 3 -11.68 3.82 -20.77
C ASP A 3 -10.71 2.69 -20.46
N CYS A 4 -10.40 2.52 -19.18
CA CYS A 4 -9.53 1.47 -18.67
C CYS A 4 -10.32 0.31 -18.07
N GLN A 5 -9.70 -0.86 -18.04
CA GLN A 5 -10.32 -2.07 -17.53
C GLN A 5 -9.33 -2.85 -16.69
N LEU A 6 -9.82 -3.39 -15.58
CA LEU A 6 -9.13 -4.36 -14.75
C LEU A 6 -9.76 -5.73 -15.00
N ILE A 7 -9.00 -6.66 -15.57
CA ILE A 7 -9.43 -8.04 -15.78
C ILE A 7 -8.76 -8.92 -14.73
N LEU A 8 -9.57 -9.66 -13.99
CA LEU A 8 -9.15 -10.54 -12.91
C LEU A 8 -9.53 -11.98 -13.23
N HIS A 9 -8.53 -12.85 -13.31
CA HIS A 9 -8.71 -14.28 -13.53
C HIS A 9 -8.75 -15.05 -12.22
N ASP A 10 -9.59 -16.09 -12.20
CA ASP A 10 -9.67 -17.10 -11.15
C ASP A 10 -9.96 -16.55 -9.74
N VAL A 11 -10.69 -15.41 -9.67
CA VAL A 11 -11.10 -14.83 -8.38
C VAL A 11 -12.07 -15.78 -7.67
N PRO A 12 -11.79 -16.16 -6.41
CA PRO A 12 -12.73 -16.96 -5.64
C PRO A 12 -14.07 -16.26 -5.45
N GLU A 13 -15.16 -17.04 -5.46
CA GLU A 13 -16.49 -16.52 -5.13
C GLU A 13 -16.52 -16.03 -3.68
N ASN A 14 -17.32 -14.99 -3.42
CA ASN A 14 -17.46 -14.28 -2.16
C ASN A 14 -16.26 -13.44 -1.71
N THR A 15 -15.13 -13.45 -2.44
CA THR A 15 -14.03 -12.51 -2.20
C THR A 15 -14.57 -11.08 -2.13
N GLU A 16 -14.22 -10.35 -1.07
CA GLU A 16 -14.50 -8.92 -1.03
C GLU A 16 -13.51 -8.24 -1.97
N LEU A 17 -14.02 -7.51 -2.95
CA LEU A 17 -13.22 -6.73 -3.87
C LEU A 17 -13.75 -5.29 -3.88
N GLY A 18 -12.84 -4.34 -3.72
CA GLY A 18 -13.10 -2.93 -3.79
C GLY A 18 -12.18 -2.19 -4.74
N ILE A 19 -12.71 -1.09 -5.24
CA ILE A 19 -11.99 -0.07 -5.96
C ILE A 19 -12.37 1.28 -5.36
N ASP A 20 -11.36 2.04 -4.96
CA ASP A 20 -11.50 3.37 -4.38
C ASP A 20 -12.46 3.36 -3.17
N LEU A 21 -13.64 3.98 -3.30
CA LEU A 21 -14.58 4.18 -2.21
C LEU A 21 -15.67 3.11 -2.11
N LYS A 22 -15.68 2.11 -2.99
CA LYS A 22 -16.71 1.06 -3.02
C LYS A 22 -16.09 -0.33 -3.01
N PHE A 23 -16.83 -1.27 -2.43
CA PHE A 23 -16.48 -2.68 -2.45
C PHE A 23 -17.74 -3.54 -2.45
N TRP A 24 -17.59 -4.78 -2.91
CA TRP A 24 -18.65 -5.78 -3.00
C TRP A 24 -18.09 -7.17 -2.76
N LYS A 25 -18.96 -8.13 -2.46
CA LYS A 25 -18.63 -9.56 -2.59
C LYS A 25 -18.82 -9.99 -4.04
N VAL A 26 -17.82 -10.60 -4.64
CA VAL A 26 -17.85 -11.00 -6.05
C VAL A 26 -18.52 -12.36 -6.22
N GLY A 27 -19.31 -12.52 -7.29
CA GLY A 27 -19.94 -13.80 -7.62
C GLY A 27 -19.05 -14.67 -8.50
N LYS A 28 -19.42 -15.95 -8.64
CA LYS A 28 -18.70 -16.97 -9.45
C LYS A 28 -18.25 -16.54 -10.85
N HIS A 29 -19.00 -15.68 -11.52
CA HIS A 29 -18.73 -15.27 -12.91
C HIS A 29 -18.05 -13.91 -13.03
N PHE A 30 -17.74 -13.25 -11.91
CA PHE A 30 -17.11 -11.95 -11.92
C PHE A 30 -15.67 -12.05 -12.45
N LYS A 31 -15.31 -11.16 -13.38
CA LYS A 31 -13.98 -11.14 -14.02
C LYS A 31 -13.26 -9.79 -13.93
N GLY A 32 -13.75 -8.86 -13.11
CA GLY A 32 -13.09 -7.57 -12.88
C GLY A 32 -13.99 -6.37 -13.14
N ILE A 33 -13.38 -5.23 -13.46
CA ILE A 33 -14.02 -3.91 -13.47
C ILE A 33 -13.74 -3.21 -14.81
N LYS A 34 -14.77 -2.61 -15.41
CA LYS A 34 -14.69 -1.82 -16.65
C LYS A 34 -15.08 -0.37 -16.43
N ASP A 35 -14.81 0.44 -17.44
CA ASP A 35 -15.10 1.88 -17.47
C ASP A 35 -14.35 2.64 -16.36
N ILE A 36 -13.14 2.18 -16.02
CA ILE A 36 -12.30 2.84 -15.01
C ILE A 36 -11.72 4.12 -15.66
N PRO A 37 -11.91 5.29 -15.03
CA PRO A 37 -11.31 6.53 -15.51
C PRO A 37 -9.77 6.47 -15.53
N LEU A 38 -9.16 7.42 -16.24
CA LEU A 38 -7.71 7.61 -16.17
C LEU A 38 -7.31 8.19 -14.82
N GLY A 39 -6.11 7.82 -14.36
CA GLY A 39 -5.53 8.28 -13.11
C GLY A 39 -5.21 7.15 -12.15
N VAL A 40 -5.02 7.53 -10.89
CA VAL A 40 -4.67 6.61 -9.81
C VAL A 40 -5.94 6.05 -9.21
N HIS A 41 -5.98 4.72 -9.07
CA HIS A 41 -7.06 3.99 -8.42
C HIS A 41 -6.46 3.01 -7.41
N PHE A 42 -7.16 2.80 -6.30
CA PHE A 42 -6.74 1.82 -5.30
C PHE A 42 -7.67 0.62 -5.33
N VAL A 43 -7.12 -0.53 -5.73
CA VAL A 43 -7.85 -1.79 -5.78
C VAL A 43 -7.44 -2.61 -4.56
N TYR A 44 -8.42 -3.09 -3.82
CA TYR A 44 -8.19 -3.86 -2.60
C TYR A 44 -9.14 -5.04 -2.53
N TYR A 45 -8.72 -6.08 -1.82
CA TYR A 45 -9.49 -7.29 -1.68
C TYR A 45 -9.22 -7.95 -0.33
N SER A 46 -10.14 -8.79 0.09
CA SER A 46 -9.98 -9.70 1.22
C SER A 46 -10.40 -11.09 0.75
N ALA A 47 -9.46 -12.05 0.82
CA ALA A 47 -9.78 -13.45 0.60
C ALA A 47 -10.82 -13.93 1.61
N VAL A 48 -11.59 -14.94 1.23
CA VAL A 48 -12.63 -15.53 2.09
C VAL A 48 -12.30 -16.98 2.38
N ASN A 49 -12.45 -17.37 3.64
CA ASN A 49 -12.29 -18.77 4.05
C ASN A 49 -13.57 -19.59 3.76
N SER A 50 -13.54 -20.87 4.11
CA SER A 50 -14.69 -21.79 3.97
C SER A 50 -15.95 -21.34 4.72
N ASP A 51 -15.78 -20.59 5.81
CA ASP A 51 -16.87 -20.06 6.63
C ASP A 51 -17.41 -18.72 6.11
N CYS A 52 -16.98 -18.31 4.91
CA CYS A 52 -17.32 -17.03 4.28
C CYS A 52 -16.90 -15.80 5.09
N MET A 53 -15.88 -15.96 5.95
CA MET A 53 -15.28 -14.88 6.71
C MET A 53 -14.13 -14.26 5.93
N SER A 54 -14.16 -12.94 5.81
CA SER A 54 -13.15 -12.14 5.11
C SER A 54 -11.87 -12.06 5.93
N GLY A 55 -10.75 -12.36 5.29
CA GLY A 55 -9.42 -12.27 5.87
C GLY A 55 -8.86 -10.85 5.83
N GLN A 56 -7.54 -10.78 6.01
CA GLN A 56 -6.81 -9.53 5.96
C GLN A 56 -7.00 -8.83 4.61
N ARG A 57 -7.18 -7.50 4.65
CA ARG A 57 -7.30 -6.70 3.44
C ARG A 57 -5.92 -6.40 2.87
N VAL A 58 -5.78 -6.65 1.58
CA VAL A 58 -4.58 -6.33 0.80
C VAL A 58 -5.01 -5.53 -0.42
N GLY A 59 -4.18 -4.61 -0.87
CA GLY A 59 -4.46 -3.86 -2.09
C GLY A 59 -3.22 -3.51 -2.87
N PHE A 60 -3.44 -3.02 -4.08
CA PHE A 60 -2.42 -2.48 -4.95
C PHE A 60 -2.94 -1.20 -5.60
N VAL A 61 -2.01 -0.35 -6.03
CA VAL A 61 -2.35 0.87 -6.75
C VAL A 61 -2.32 0.58 -8.25
N ALA A 62 -3.38 0.93 -8.95
CA ALA A 62 -3.45 0.95 -10.41
C ALA A 62 -3.31 2.40 -10.88
N ASN A 63 -2.33 2.67 -11.74
CA ASN A 63 -2.14 4.01 -12.32
C ASN A 63 -2.35 3.92 -13.84
N PHE A 64 -3.54 4.34 -14.29
CA PHE A 64 -3.92 4.33 -15.69
C PHE A 64 -3.56 5.67 -16.34
N THR A 65 -2.43 5.71 -17.03
CA THR A 65 -1.98 6.90 -17.78
C THR A 65 -2.59 6.99 -19.18
N GLN A 66 -3.06 5.86 -19.71
CA GLN A 66 -3.73 5.75 -21.00
C GLN A 66 -4.79 4.64 -20.97
N PRO A 67 -5.81 4.71 -21.86
CA PRO A 67 -6.81 3.65 -21.99
C PRO A 67 -6.18 2.29 -22.27
N GLY A 68 -6.67 1.23 -21.62
CA GLY A 68 -6.12 -0.11 -21.77
C GLY A 68 -6.43 -1.03 -20.59
N PHE A 69 -5.76 -2.18 -20.57
CA PHE A 69 -6.02 -3.26 -19.64
C PHE A 69 -4.92 -3.41 -18.59
N ILE A 70 -5.32 -3.64 -17.35
CA ILE A 70 -4.50 -4.33 -16.35
C ILE A 70 -5.10 -5.72 -16.19
N VAL A 71 -4.28 -6.76 -16.37
CA VAL A 71 -4.71 -8.15 -16.25
C VAL A 71 -3.97 -8.81 -15.11
N LYS A 72 -4.71 -9.43 -14.21
CA LYS A 72 -4.17 -10.14 -13.05
C LYS A 72 -4.81 -11.49 -12.89
N LYS A 73 -4.08 -12.42 -12.26
CA LYS A 73 -4.56 -13.76 -11.94
C LYS A 73 -4.41 -14.05 -10.46
N TRP A 74 -5.45 -14.61 -9.87
CA TRP A 74 -5.43 -15.05 -8.47
C TRP A 74 -4.50 -16.26 -8.27
N GLN A 75 -3.64 -16.19 -7.26
CA GLN A 75 -2.84 -17.29 -6.77
C GLN A 75 -3.43 -17.82 -5.47
N LYS A 76 -4.07 -19.00 -5.54
CA LYS A 76 -4.77 -19.59 -4.40
C LYS A 76 -3.87 -19.78 -3.16
N ASP A 77 -2.63 -20.22 -3.35
CA ASP A 77 -1.72 -20.52 -2.25
C ASP A 77 -1.23 -19.28 -1.50
N LYS A 78 -1.24 -18.12 -2.16
CA LYS A 78 -0.80 -16.84 -1.58
C LYS A 78 -1.96 -15.91 -1.21
N GLU A 79 -3.18 -16.27 -1.61
CA GLU A 79 -4.36 -15.42 -1.49
C GLU A 79 -4.13 -14.00 -2.04
N ASP A 80 -3.40 -13.90 -3.16
CA ASP A 80 -3.00 -12.63 -3.80
C ASP A 80 -3.09 -12.76 -5.33
N PHE A 81 -3.13 -11.62 -6.01
CA PHE A 81 -3.02 -11.51 -7.45
C PHE A 81 -1.56 -11.43 -7.91
N ILE A 82 -1.29 -11.97 -9.09
CA ILE A 82 -0.06 -11.68 -9.86
C ILE A 82 -0.40 -10.92 -11.13
N ASP A 83 0.53 -10.06 -11.55
CA ASP A 83 0.44 -9.35 -12.82
C ASP A 83 0.65 -10.30 -14.00
N ILE A 84 -0.21 -10.15 -15.01
CA ILE A 84 -0.05 -10.80 -16.32
C ILE A 84 0.43 -9.74 -17.29
N ASN A 85 1.68 -9.86 -17.72
CA ASN A 85 2.23 -9.05 -18.79
C ASN A 85 1.64 -9.52 -20.12
N LEU A 86 0.82 -8.68 -20.73
CA LEU A 86 0.21 -8.97 -22.02
C LEU A 86 1.18 -8.66 -23.17
N THR A 87 1.20 -9.54 -24.16
CA THR A 87 1.79 -9.25 -25.48
C THR A 87 0.82 -8.46 -26.36
N ASP A 88 1.31 -7.78 -27.39
CA ASP A 88 0.47 -7.02 -28.33
C ASP A 88 -0.63 -7.90 -28.96
N TYR A 89 -0.29 -9.13 -29.32
CA TYR A 89 -1.25 -10.12 -29.82
C TYR A 89 -2.37 -10.45 -28.82
N GLU A 90 -2.04 -10.56 -27.53
CA GLU A 90 -3.03 -10.82 -26.50
C GLU A 90 -3.92 -9.61 -26.24
N VAL A 91 -3.37 -8.40 -26.33
CA VAL A 91 -4.15 -7.16 -26.27
C VAL A 91 -5.16 -7.12 -27.43
N GLU A 92 -4.72 -7.37 -28.66
CA GLU A 92 -5.60 -7.44 -29.84
C GLU A 92 -6.69 -8.50 -29.68
N ARG A 93 -6.34 -9.68 -29.16
CA ARG A 93 -7.29 -10.75 -28.86
C ARG A 93 -8.34 -10.30 -27.85
N ILE A 94 -7.94 -9.65 -26.76
CA ILE A 94 -8.88 -9.13 -25.76
C ILE A 94 -9.79 -8.07 -26.38
N ILE A 95 -9.25 -7.15 -27.18
CA ILE A 95 -10.03 -6.12 -27.88
C ILE A 95 -11.07 -6.78 -28.80
N SER A 96 -10.67 -7.77 -29.59
CA SER A 96 -11.55 -8.45 -30.55
C SER A 96 -12.71 -9.20 -29.89
N ASN A 97 -12.51 -9.70 -28.66
CA ASN A 97 -13.52 -10.41 -27.89
C ASN A 97 -14.09 -9.60 -26.71
N PHE A 98 -13.88 -8.28 -26.71
CA PHE A 98 -14.17 -7.47 -25.52
C PHE A 98 -15.65 -7.45 -25.17
N ASP A 99 -16.55 -7.52 -26.15
CA ASP A 99 -18.00 -7.51 -25.91
C ASP A 99 -18.43 -8.66 -24.99
N GLU A 100 -17.96 -9.88 -25.25
CA GLU A 100 -18.22 -11.06 -24.42
C GLU A 100 -17.57 -10.93 -23.03
N ILE A 101 -16.31 -10.49 -22.99
CA ILE A 101 -15.58 -10.28 -21.73
C ILE A 101 -16.31 -9.26 -20.86
N SER A 102 -16.79 -8.17 -21.46
CA SER A 102 -17.43 -7.05 -20.77
C SER A 102 -18.71 -7.43 -20.04
N MET A 103 -19.37 -8.53 -20.42
CA MET A 103 -20.56 -9.05 -19.74
C MET A 103 -20.24 -9.53 -18.31
N TYR A 104 -18.98 -9.87 -18.05
CA TYR A 104 -18.50 -10.38 -16.77
C TYR A 104 -17.76 -9.31 -15.94
N LEU A 105 -17.68 -8.08 -16.43
CA LEU A 105 -17.03 -6.96 -15.75
C LEU A 105 -18.07 -6.06 -15.08
N GLY A 106 -17.89 -5.81 -13.78
CA GLY A 106 -18.64 -4.78 -13.06
C GLY A 106 -18.28 -3.38 -13.58
N ARG A 107 -19.23 -2.44 -13.56
CA ARG A 107 -18.93 -1.05 -13.93
C ARG A 107 -18.28 -0.33 -12.77
N TYR A 108 -17.31 0.53 -13.07
CA TYR A 108 -16.74 1.44 -12.10
C TYR A 108 -17.85 2.34 -11.48
N PRO A 109 -17.83 2.58 -10.15
CA PRO A 109 -18.83 3.38 -9.44
C PRO A 109 -18.63 4.88 -9.71
N ALA A 110 -19.13 5.34 -10.86
CA ALA A 110 -18.98 6.71 -11.32
C ALA A 110 -19.55 7.76 -10.35
N GLU A 111 -20.51 7.37 -9.51
CA GLU A 111 -21.11 8.25 -8.50
C GLU A 111 -20.12 8.73 -7.43
N SER A 112 -19.11 7.91 -7.10
CA SER A 112 -18.07 8.25 -6.12
C SER A 112 -16.79 8.78 -6.75
N HIS A 113 -16.74 8.92 -8.08
CA HIS A 113 -15.53 9.31 -8.80
C HIS A 113 -15.04 10.70 -8.39
N ARG A 114 -15.95 11.66 -8.23
CA ARG A 114 -15.60 13.03 -7.83
C ARG A 114 -14.94 13.06 -6.45
N ASP A 115 -15.49 12.32 -5.50
CA ASP A 115 -14.95 12.21 -4.15
C ASP A 115 -13.58 11.55 -4.19
N TRP A 116 -13.40 10.50 -5.00
CA TRP A 116 -12.12 9.85 -5.20
C TRP A 116 -11.06 10.81 -5.78
N ILE A 117 -11.39 11.61 -6.79
CA ILE A 117 -10.47 12.62 -7.33
C ILE A 117 -10.06 13.60 -6.23
N SER A 118 -10.99 14.05 -5.38
CA SER A 118 -10.68 14.99 -4.30
C SER A 118 -9.69 14.43 -3.28
N LEU A 119 -9.63 13.09 -3.13
CA LEU A 119 -8.72 12.38 -2.23
C LEU A 119 -7.38 12.00 -2.88
N SER A 120 -7.33 11.92 -4.22
CA SER A 120 -6.21 11.31 -4.96
C SER A 120 -5.49 12.26 -5.92
N ASN A 121 -6.00 13.48 -6.16
CA ASN A 121 -5.47 14.41 -7.16
C ASN A 121 -4.01 14.86 -6.95
N PHE A 122 -3.45 14.75 -5.75
CA PHE A 122 -2.03 15.03 -5.47
C PHE A 122 -1.13 13.79 -5.54
N ILE A 123 -1.69 12.61 -5.78
CA ILE A 123 -0.92 11.37 -5.91
C ILE A 123 -0.37 11.30 -7.33
N THR A 124 0.95 11.43 -7.45
CA THR A 124 1.68 11.33 -8.73
C THR A 124 2.39 9.99 -8.86
N THR A 125 2.87 9.66 -10.07
CA THR A 125 3.74 8.49 -10.27
C THR A 125 4.97 8.53 -9.37
N CYS A 126 5.58 9.71 -9.18
CA CYS A 126 6.71 9.88 -8.26
C CYS A 126 6.30 9.61 -6.79
N THR A 127 5.11 10.06 -6.38
CA THR A 127 4.56 9.73 -5.06
C THR A 127 4.41 8.22 -4.88
N LEU A 128 3.88 7.52 -5.89
CA LEU A 128 3.71 6.07 -5.85
C LEU A 128 5.05 5.32 -5.82
N THR A 129 5.98 5.67 -6.71
CA THR A 129 7.33 5.09 -6.75
C THR A 129 8.04 5.26 -5.43
N ARG A 130 7.85 6.38 -4.72
CA ARG A 130 8.49 6.60 -3.43
C ARG A 130 7.82 5.83 -2.28
N LEU A 131 6.48 5.83 -2.22
CA LEU A 131 5.73 5.37 -1.04
C LEU A 131 5.28 3.90 -1.11
N VAL A 132 4.94 3.37 -2.28
CA VAL A 132 4.40 2.02 -2.43
C VAL A 132 5.47 0.99 -2.04
N PRO A 133 5.16 -0.02 -1.19
CA PRO A 133 6.12 -1.03 -0.80
C PRO A 133 6.76 -1.74 -2.01
N TYR A 134 7.97 -2.27 -1.86
CA TYR A 134 8.69 -2.94 -2.98
C TYR A 134 7.93 -4.17 -3.50
N CYS A 135 7.16 -4.85 -2.65
CA CYS A 135 6.30 -5.94 -3.08
C CYS A 135 5.08 -5.49 -3.91
N GLY A 136 4.83 -4.18 -4.02
CA GLY A 136 3.68 -3.61 -4.74
C GLY A 136 2.34 -3.86 -4.05
N ARG A 137 2.33 -4.22 -2.76
CA ARG A 137 1.14 -4.50 -1.98
C ARG A 137 1.05 -3.61 -0.75
N LEU A 138 -0.16 -3.11 -0.48
CA LEU A 138 -0.51 -2.37 0.72
C LEU A 138 -1.38 -3.28 1.60
N TYR A 139 -0.82 -3.68 2.74
CA TYR A 139 -1.49 -4.54 3.70
C TYR A 139 -2.20 -3.71 4.77
N SER A 140 -3.42 -4.09 5.14
CA SER A 140 -4.16 -3.41 6.22
C SER A 140 -3.55 -3.60 7.60
N CYS A 141 -2.66 -4.58 7.75
CA CYS A 141 -1.91 -4.88 8.96
C CYS A 141 -0.46 -5.24 8.55
N PRO A 142 0.57 -4.68 9.18
CA PRO A 142 1.94 -5.07 8.89
C PRO A 142 2.18 -6.54 9.24
N HIS A 143 2.92 -7.23 8.39
CA HIS A 143 3.45 -8.55 8.70
C HIS A 143 4.77 -8.40 9.43
N PHE A 144 4.98 -9.19 10.48
CA PHE A 144 6.18 -9.09 11.31
C PHE A 144 7.02 -10.36 11.25
N LEU A 145 8.34 -10.16 11.26
CA LEU A 145 9.33 -11.17 11.58
C LEU A 145 9.69 -11.04 13.06
N SER A 146 9.58 -12.15 13.80
CA SER A 146 10.19 -12.22 15.12
C SER A 146 11.69 -12.30 14.95
N GLU A 147 12.41 -11.41 15.64
CA GLU A 147 13.86 -11.56 15.74
C GLU A 147 14.19 -12.82 16.54
N PRO A 148 15.15 -13.64 16.06
CA PRO A 148 15.54 -14.84 16.77
C PRO A 148 16.23 -14.47 18.09
N SER A 149 15.64 -14.89 19.21
CA SER A 149 16.29 -14.79 20.52
C SER A 149 17.16 -16.01 20.80
N ASN A 150 18.27 -15.82 21.51
CA ASN A 150 19.07 -16.93 22.02
C ASN A 150 18.67 -17.32 23.46
N THR A 151 19.18 -18.45 23.93
CA THR A 151 18.85 -18.98 25.27
C THR A 151 19.31 -18.04 26.38
N GLN A 152 20.41 -17.32 26.21
CA GLN A 152 20.93 -16.39 27.22
C GLN A 152 20.01 -15.16 27.36
N GLU A 153 19.53 -14.59 26.25
CA GLU A 153 18.56 -13.49 26.22
C GLU A 153 17.24 -13.88 26.90
N ARG A 154 16.72 -15.08 26.59
CA ARG A 154 15.50 -15.59 27.23
C ARG A 154 15.68 -15.83 28.73
N LEU A 155 16.84 -16.32 29.16
CA LEU A 155 17.17 -16.52 30.58
C LEU A 155 17.34 -15.18 31.31
N ALA A 156 17.94 -14.17 30.67
CA ALA A 156 18.05 -12.82 31.21
C ALA A 156 16.67 -12.17 31.41
N LEU A 157 15.75 -12.37 30.47
CA LEU A 157 14.35 -11.93 30.59
C LEU A 157 13.64 -12.63 31.76
N LYS A 158 13.83 -13.95 31.92
CA LYS A 158 13.23 -14.74 33.01
C LYS A 158 13.73 -14.35 34.40
N ASN A 159 15.02 -14.03 34.53
CA ASN A 159 15.61 -13.57 35.79
C ASN A 159 15.14 -12.15 36.16
N SER A 160 14.75 -11.35 35.18
CA SER A 160 14.15 -10.03 35.43
C SER A 160 12.75 -10.09 36.05
N TYR A 161 12.05 -11.24 35.94
CA TYR A 161 10.74 -11.49 36.53
C TYR A 161 10.79 -11.78 38.04
N THR A 162 11.90 -12.35 38.54
CA THR A 162 12.03 -12.80 39.94
C THR A 162 12.57 -11.71 40.87
N THR A 163 13.10 -10.62 40.33
CA THR A 163 13.56 -9.48 41.12
C THR A 163 12.41 -8.48 41.23
N SER A 164 11.69 -8.49 42.36
CA SER A 164 10.69 -7.46 42.64
C SER A 164 11.39 -6.09 42.70
N CYS A 165 11.13 -5.20 41.74
CA CYS A 165 10.87 -3.76 41.91
C CYS A 165 10.98 -2.95 40.60
N SER A 166 9.90 -2.19 40.35
CA SER A 166 9.80 -0.84 39.77
C SER A 166 10.31 -0.53 38.35
N ASN A 167 9.36 -0.05 37.52
CA ASN A 167 9.52 0.76 36.29
C ASN A 167 10.02 0.07 35.01
N LYS A 168 9.80 -1.23 34.81
CA LYS A 168 9.97 -1.83 33.47
C LYS A 168 8.63 -1.88 32.75
N ASN A 169 8.58 -1.34 31.53
CA ASN A 169 7.36 -1.39 30.74
C ASN A 169 7.12 -2.85 30.35
N SER A 170 5.89 -3.32 30.46
CA SER A 170 5.52 -4.69 30.07
C SER A 170 5.85 -4.98 28.59
N GLU A 171 5.94 -3.94 27.77
CA GLU A 171 6.32 -4.04 26.35
C GLU A 171 7.80 -4.44 26.16
N ASP A 172 8.69 -4.09 27.09
CA ASP A 172 10.11 -4.45 27.03
C ASP A 172 10.35 -5.97 27.19
N LEU A 173 9.30 -6.71 27.55
CA LEU A 173 9.30 -8.16 27.72
C LEU A 173 8.74 -8.90 26.50
N LEU A 174 8.22 -8.18 25.50
CA LEU A 174 7.70 -8.77 24.28
C LEU A 174 8.84 -9.15 23.32
N PRO A 175 8.67 -10.19 22.48
CA PRO A 175 9.61 -10.47 21.41
C PRO A 175 9.79 -9.25 20.51
N ASN A 176 11.03 -8.98 20.07
CA ASN A 176 11.26 -7.92 19.11
C ASN A 176 10.69 -8.33 17.75
N LEU A 177 9.76 -7.52 17.24
CA LEU A 177 9.05 -7.74 15.98
C LEU A 177 9.47 -6.64 15.02
N SER A 178 10.13 -7.02 13.92
CA SER A 178 10.42 -6.11 12.81
C SER A 178 9.46 -6.37 11.66
N ILE A 179 9.05 -5.32 10.94
CA ILE A 179 8.19 -5.48 9.76
C ILE A 179 8.96 -6.26 8.70
N ILE A 180 8.29 -7.17 7.96
CA ILE A 180 8.91 -7.89 6.84
C ILE A 180 9.45 -6.87 5.83
N PRO A 181 10.77 -6.85 5.56
CA PRO A 181 11.36 -5.90 4.65
C PRO A 181 10.74 -5.95 3.25
N GLY A 182 10.49 -4.77 2.68
CA GLY A 182 9.84 -4.61 1.38
C GLY A 182 8.32 -4.62 1.40
N THR A 183 7.69 -4.85 2.57
CA THR A 183 6.23 -4.77 2.75
C THR A 183 5.78 -3.48 3.46
N GLU A 184 6.72 -2.77 4.07
CA GLU A 184 6.49 -1.50 4.74
C GLU A 184 6.16 -0.38 3.74
N VAL A 185 5.18 0.45 4.11
CA VAL A 185 4.93 1.69 3.39
C VAL A 185 6.08 2.64 3.65
N ARG A 186 6.70 3.13 2.59
CA ARG A 186 7.93 3.93 2.65
C ARG A 186 7.64 5.40 2.89
N PHE A 187 6.92 5.70 3.97
CA PHE A 187 6.62 7.07 4.36
C PHE A 187 7.91 7.88 4.59
N THR A 188 7.85 9.18 4.31
CA THR A 188 8.91 10.09 4.69
C THR A 188 9.07 10.07 6.21
N SER A 189 10.28 9.85 6.70
CA SER A 189 10.58 9.96 8.12
C SER A 189 10.38 11.40 8.59
N ILE A 190 9.38 11.62 9.45
CA ILE A 190 9.13 12.93 10.06
C ILE A 190 9.91 13.01 11.37
N PRO A 191 10.67 14.10 11.62
CA PRO A 191 11.36 14.30 12.89
C PRO A 191 10.39 14.24 14.08
N THR A 192 10.72 13.44 15.09
CA THR A 192 9.89 13.32 16.32
C THR A 192 10.03 14.53 17.24
N LYS A 193 11.04 15.36 17.01
CA LYS A 193 11.30 16.60 17.75
C LYS A 193 11.49 17.74 16.74
N PRO A 194 11.05 18.96 17.07
CA PRO A 194 11.33 20.14 16.25
C PRO A 194 12.83 20.27 15.98
N LEU A 195 13.16 20.51 14.72
CA LEU A 195 14.50 20.85 14.26
C LEU A 195 14.72 22.36 14.36
N TYR A 196 15.98 22.76 14.49
CA TYR A 196 16.44 24.15 14.52
C TYR A 196 17.88 24.23 13.97
N PRO A 197 18.35 25.40 13.55
CA PRO A 197 19.72 25.59 13.08
C PRO A 197 20.76 25.16 14.13
N PRO A 198 21.92 24.63 13.70
CA PRO A 198 23.02 24.38 14.63
C PRO A 198 23.45 25.70 15.28
N LEU A 199 23.81 25.66 16.57
CA LEU A 199 24.25 26.80 17.38
C LEU A 199 23.15 27.83 17.74
N SER A 200 21.87 27.50 17.58
CA SER A 200 20.78 28.34 18.08
C SER A 200 20.86 28.55 19.61
N SER A 201 20.61 29.78 20.03
CA SER A 201 20.42 30.15 21.44
C SER A 201 19.16 29.51 22.04
N PRO A 202 19.04 29.40 23.37
CA PRO A 202 17.83 28.87 24.00
C PRO A 202 16.54 29.61 23.60
N SER A 203 16.63 30.93 23.37
CA SER A 203 15.52 31.74 22.87
C SER A 203 15.12 31.37 21.43
N GLU A 204 16.09 31.13 20.55
CA GLU A 204 15.85 30.73 19.16
C GLU A 204 15.33 29.30 19.07
N ILE A 205 15.86 28.38 19.89
CA ILE A 205 15.32 27.00 20.02
C ILE A 205 13.85 27.07 20.42
N THR A 206 13.52 27.88 21.43
CA THR A 206 12.13 28.07 21.87
C THR A 206 11.26 28.62 20.74
N ALA A 207 11.75 29.61 19.98
CA ALA A 207 11.06 30.15 18.83
C ALA A 207 10.77 29.08 17.75
N HIS A 208 11.76 28.25 17.40
CA HIS A 208 11.58 27.15 16.43
C HIS A 208 10.72 25.98 16.95
N CYS A 209 10.62 25.81 18.26
CA CYS A 209 9.68 24.86 18.85
C CYS A 209 8.23 25.38 18.76
N MET A 210 8.02 26.69 18.84
CA MET A 210 6.70 27.32 18.65
C MET A 210 6.31 27.40 17.16
N ASP A 211 7.28 27.68 16.30
CA ASP A 211 7.13 27.74 14.85
C ASP A 211 8.00 26.67 14.15
N GLN A 212 7.36 25.59 13.72
CA GLN A 212 8.01 24.47 13.06
C GLN A 212 8.33 24.70 11.58
N THR A 213 8.26 25.94 11.07
CA THR A 213 8.61 26.27 9.68
C THR A 213 10.00 25.75 9.30
N TYR A 214 11.00 25.87 10.18
CA TYR A 214 12.34 25.32 9.91
C TYR A 214 12.33 23.78 9.76
N THR A 215 11.57 23.09 10.61
CA THR A 215 11.40 21.63 10.54
C THR A 215 10.73 21.22 9.24
N LEU A 216 9.68 21.96 8.84
CA LEU A 216 8.96 21.73 7.60
C LEU A 216 9.87 21.92 6.39
N CYS A 217 10.58 23.04 6.30
CA CYS A 217 11.53 23.31 5.21
C CYS A 217 12.59 22.21 5.09
N THR A 218 13.23 21.85 6.22
CA THR A 218 14.23 20.78 6.24
C THR A 218 13.65 19.44 5.79
N THR A 219 12.42 19.11 6.20
CA THR A 219 11.75 17.87 5.79
C THR A 219 11.42 17.89 4.29
N MET A 220 10.97 19.03 3.77
CA MET A 220 10.69 19.21 2.34
C MET A 220 11.97 19.10 1.50
N ASP A 221 13.10 19.65 1.96
CA ASP A 221 14.38 19.56 1.27
C ASP A 221 14.85 18.11 1.13
N VAL A 222 14.65 17.28 2.17
CA VAL A 222 14.92 15.83 2.11
C VAL A 222 14.03 15.16 1.06
N ILE A 223 12.74 15.49 1.02
CA ILE A 223 11.81 14.94 0.01
C ILE A 223 12.25 15.34 -1.39
N PHE A 224 12.53 16.62 -1.66
CA PHE A 224 12.96 17.08 -2.98
C PHE A 224 14.30 16.49 -3.41
N SER A 225 15.23 16.29 -2.48
CA SER A 225 16.51 15.63 -2.76
C SER A 225 16.32 14.18 -3.18
N SER A 226 15.42 13.44 -2.53
CA SER A 226 15.11 12.05 -2.90
C SER A 226 14.52 11.95 -4.31
N ILE A 227 13.62 12.86 -4.68
CA ILE A 227 12.99 12.91 -6.01
C ILE A 227 14.02 13.15 -7.12
N ASN A 228 15.00 14.04 -6.88
CA ASN A 228 16.01 14.38 -7.88
C ASN A 228 17.02 13.23 -8.10
N SER A 229 17.34 12.46 -7.06
CA SER A 229 18.21 11.29 -7.18
C SER A 229 17.61 10.19 -8.05
N GLU A 230 16.30 9.92 -7.93
CA GLU A 230 15.61 8.89 -8.73
C GLU A 230 15.55 9.25 -10.22
N LYS A 231 15.36 10.54 -10.56
CA LYS A 231 15.42 11.00 -11.96
C LYS A 231 16.79 10.83 -12.61
N SER A 232 17.86 10.88 -11.81
CA SER A 232 19.24 10.71 -12.32
C SER A 232 19.67 9.26 -12.49
N SER A 233 19.00 8.31 -11.81
CA SER A 233 19.33 6.89 -11.86
C SER A 233 18.60 6.09 -12.96
N GLY A 234 17.75 6.72 -13.77
CA GLY A 234 17.23 6.13 -15.01
C GLY A 234 16.51 4.80 -14.84
N LEU A 235 15.57 4.73 -13.90
CA LEU A 235 14.49 3.75 -13.83
C LEU A 235 13.15 4.45 -14.06
#